data_AF-A0AAD3CMF5-F1
#
_entry.id   AF-A0AAD3CMF5-F1
#
_cell.length_a   1.000
_cell.length_b   1.000
_cell.length_c   1.000
_cell.angle_alpha   90.00
_cell.angle_beta   90.00
_cell.angle_gamma   90.00
#
_symmetry.space_group_name_H-M   'P 1'
#
loop_
_entity.id
_entity.type
_entity.pdbx_description
1 polymer ?
#
loop_
_entity_poly.entity_id
_entity_poly.type
_entity_poly.pdbx_seq_one_letter_code
_entity_poly.pdbx_strand_id
1 'polypeptide(L)'
;MMLKTAFVMLSAAQMAAGFSMTGNRNLQNKNSLASIIEPQMKVSSTSLFMADTETVSIEDITAELNQHKQDFDAKVAAAESAADIDKVRVEYLGKKGPINKVMSYMRLLPNEDKPKLGAVVNQVKGELESVIATKKEEMQGADIENEMKAEAIDVTMPGLKKNVRTGRRHPLSITMEKAVDIFTALGYDTVTEAENSPEIETDYYCFEALNCPKDHPARDMQDTFYLTEDMGHLLRTHTSAVQIRQLGKRKPPLRIVAPGRVYRKDDIDATHSMIFHQIEILALDEKGKLNLGHLKGTVEHFLNKCLDLKLRGKWLEVLGCGMVDPNVLEMAGIDPNEYSGFAAGFGVERFAMVIHQINDIREFYKNDIRFLDQFPSFHDEGLTSLLNGDVGREQEEVNIKTVESAVAETEAKPEKKEKKKKQAPAPAGDIDVSKLDIRVGVITKAWLHEEADKLFCEEIDLGEEEGPRQIASGLRAHYNLEDLEGQRVLVLANLKTRKLVGFPSHGMVMCAASEDGSKVEFIEPPADAKIGERVMIEGFDGEPATENQVIKKKMLDKIFPDLSTNSEGVATYKGVVFNTSAGPCVAQKKMPNSPVG
;
A
#
# COMPACT_ATOMS: atom_id res chain seq x y z
N MET A 1 34.93 39.25 -4.31
CA MET A 1 35.99 38.37 -3.76
C MET A 1 35.68 36.96 -4.25
N MET A 2 36.24 36.47 -5.35
CA MET A 2 37.60 35.90 -5.47
C MET A 2 37.92 34.96 -4.29
N LEU A 3 38.43 33.73 -4.40
CA LEU A 3 38.87 32.89 -5.51
C LEU A 3 39.18 31.51 -4.87
N LYS A 4 38.89 30.43 -5.60
CA LYS A 4 39.79 29.30 -5.89
C LYS A 4 40.63 28.60 -4.78
N THR A 5 40.38 27.28 -4.69
CA THR A 5 41.31 26.16 -5.04
C THR A 5 42.60 25.89 -4.25
N ALA A 6 42.79 24.58 -4.01
CA ALA A 6 44.05 23.79 -4.03
C ALA A 6 44.85 23.59 -2.74
N PHE A 7 45.06 22.31 -2.37
CA PHE A 7 46.36 21.60 -2.21
C PHE A 7 46.08 20.23 -1.53
N VAL A 8 46.14 19.07 -2.19
CA VAL A 8 47.29 18.26 -2.66
C VAL A 8 48.25 17.81 -1.55
N MET A 9 48.18 16.50 -1.27
CA MET A 9 49.24 15.52 -0.93
C MET A 9 50.43 15.99 -0.09
N LEU A 10 50.64 15.33 1.05
CA LEU A 10 51.99 14.93 1.46
C LEU A 10 52.00 13.61 2.24
N SER A 11 53.12 12.93 2.05
CA SER A 11 53.48 11.55 2.26
C SER A 11 53.60 11.06 3.70
N ALA A 12 53.58 9.73 3.81
CA ALA A 12 54.10 8.92 4.90
C ALA A 12 55.48 9.37 5.42
N ALA A 13 55.68 9.29 6.76
CA ALA A 13 56.69 8.43 7.41
C ALA A 13 56.84 8.74 8.91
N GLN A 14 56.97 7.67 9.70
CA GLN A 14 57.63 7.57 11.02
C GLN A 14 57.06 8.30 12.25
N MET A 15 56.60 7.54 13.24
CA MET A 15 57.46 7.15 14.37
C MET A 15 56.76 6.18 15.34
N ALA A 16 57.53 5.23 15.84
CA ALA A 16 57.20 4.28 16.89
C ALA A 16 57.63 4.81 18.26
N ALA A 17 56.84 4.53 19.30
CA ALA A 17 57.16 4.33 20.73
C ALA A 17 55.85 4.56 21.52
N GLY A 18 55.35 3.74 22.43
CA GLY A 18 55.84 2.57 23.16
C GLY A 18 55.21 2.61 24.56
N PHE A 19 54.46 1.57 24.97
CA PHE A 19 54.08 1.22 26.36
C PHE A 19 53.43 -0.18 26.28
N SER A 20 54.10 -1.29 26.67
CA SER A 20 54.28 -1.86 28.02
C SER A 20 52.93 -2.19 28.70
N MET A 21 52.60 -3.36 29.26
CA MET A 21 53.29 -4.63 29.55
C MET A 21 52.23 -5.69 30.00
N THR A 22 52.71 -6.92 30.23
CA THR A 22 52.09 -8.12 30.89
C THR A 22 51.41 -9.09 29.92
N GLY A 23 51.81 -10.35 29.70
CA GLY A 23 52.60 -11.36 30.45
C GLY A 23 51.76 -12.66 30.42
N ASN A 24 52.21 -13.91 30.25
CA ASN A 24 53.52 -14.56 30.23
C ASN A 24 53.31 -16.06 29.83
N ARG A 25 54.40 -16.73 29.36
CA ARG A 25 54.71 -18.19 29.31
C ARG A 25 54.11 -19.01 28.14
N ASN A 26 54.86 -19.86 27.40
CA ASN A 26 56.07 -20.62 27.71
C ASN A 26 56.99 -20.85 26.48
N LEU A 27 58.30 -20.87 26.72
CA LEU A 27 59.36 -21.31 25.82
C LEU A 27 59.44 -22.84 25.76
N GLN A 28 59.92 -23.38 24.63
CA GLN A 28 61.13 -24.21 24.65
C GLN A 28 61.83 -24.23 23.28
N ASN A 29 63.14 -24.03 23.36
CA ASN A 29 64.12 -23.91 22.30
C ASN A 29 64.93 -25.21 22.25
N LYS A 30 65.39 -25.67 21.09
CA LYS A 30 66.60 -26.50 20.96
C LYS A 30 67.10 -26.57 19.51
N ASN A 31 68.24 -25.91 19.29
CA ASN A 31 69.20 -26.19 18.23
C ASN A 31 69.80 -27.60 18.38
N SER A 32 70.13 -28.24 17.26
CA SER A 32 71.36 -29.05 17.17
C SER A 32 71.85 -29.15 15.72
N LEU A 33 73.05 -28.63 15.49
CA LEU A 33 73.98 -29.02 14.43
C LEU A 33 74.40 -30.49 14.59
N ALA A 34 74.50 -31.25 13.50
CA ALA A 34 75.67 -32.06 13.15
C ALA A 34 75.43 -32.84 11.83
N SER A 35 76.40 -32.65 10.93
CA SER A 35 76.86 -33.52 9.83
C SER A 35 76.65 -35.03 10.01
N ILE A 36 76.54 -35.79 8.90
CA ILE A 36 77.39 -36.97 8.59
C ILE A 36 76.96 -37.67 7.27
N ILE A 37 77.91 -37.71 6.33
CA ILE A 37 78.27 -38.81 5.41
C ILE A 37 77.49 -38.99 4.08
N GLU A 38 78.20 -38.67 2.99
CA GLU A 38 78.03 -39.25 1.64
C GLU A 38 78.10 -40.79 1.65
N PRO A 39 77.46 -41.45 0.68
CA PRO A 39 78.16 -42.49 -0.04
C PRO A 39 78.28 -42.12 -1.53
N GLN A 40 79.51 -41.86 -1.93
CA GLN A 40 79.98 -41.96 -3.30
C GLN A 40 79.65 -43.35 -3.86
N MET A 41 78.65 -43.44 -4.75
CA MET A 41 78.53 -44.56 -5.68
C MET A 41 78.62 -43.99 -7.09
N LYS A 42 79.87 -43.91 -7.57
CA LYS A 42 80.18 -43.73 -8.99
C LYS A 42 79.57 -44.90 -9.76
N VAL A 43 78.51 -44.64 -10.51
CA VAL A 43 78.22 -45.41 -11.72
C VAL A 43 78.62 -44.52 -12.89
N SER A 44 79.78 -44.87 -13.44
CA SER A 44 80.37 -44.31 -14.65
C SER A 44 79.38 -44.46 -15.81
N SER A 45 78.62 -43.41 -16.15
CA SER A 45 78.15 -43.22 -17.51
C SER A 45 79.30 -42.64 -18.30
N THR A 46 80.03 -43.55 -18.93
CA THR A 46 81.09 -43.31 -19.89
C THR A 46 80.69 -42.15 -20.81
N SER A 47 81.40 -41.04 -20.70
CA SER A 47 81.47 -40.03 -21.76
C SER A 47 82.06 -40.72 -22.97
N LEU A 48 81.20 -41.18 -23.87
CA LEU A 48 81.66 -41.61 -25.18
C LEU A 48 82.06 -40.33 -25.93
N PHE A 49 83.30 -40.32 -26.42
CA PHE A 49 83.91 -39.35 -27.33
C PHE A 49 84.56 -38.10 -26.71
N MET A 50 85.86 -38.22 -26.44
CA MET A 50 86.83 -37.18 -26.80
C MET A 50 88.06 -37.82 -27.42
N ALA A 51 88.48 -37.22 -28.55
CA ALA A 51 89.64 -37.48 -29.40
C ALA A 51 89.45 -38.42 -30.60
N ASP A 52 89.87 -37.87 -31.74
CA ASP A 52 90.07 -38.44 -33.07
C ASP A 52 88.84 -38.60 -33.98
N THR A 53 89.11 -38.39 -35.27
CA THR A 53 88.19 -38.27 -36.39
C THR A 53 87.26 -39.48 -36.52
N GLU A 54 86.10 -39.42 -35.87
CA GLU A 54 85.00 -40.36 -36.08
C GLU A 54 83.73 -39.61 -36.42
N THR A 55 83.14 -40.00 -37.55
CA THR A 55 81.81 -39.61 -37.99
C THR A 55 80.79 -39.98 -36.92
N VAL A 56 80.24 -39.00 -36.21
CA VAL A 56 79.09 -39.24 -35.31
C VAL A 56 77.91 -39.65 -36.18
N SER A 57 77.22 -40.74 -35.81
CA SER A 57 76.04 -41.19 -36.56
C SER A 57 74.84 -40.28 -36.29
N ILE A 58 73.98 -40.10 -37.30
CA ILE A 58 72.72 -39.35 -37.12
C ILE A 58 71.81 -40.01 -36.07
N GLU A 59 71.96 -41.32 -35.86
CA GLU A 59 71.16 -42.13 -34.94
C GLU A 59 71.49 -41.78 -33.47
N ASP A 60 72.77 -41.60 -33.14
CA ASP A 60 73.21 -41.24 -31.78
C ASP A 60 72.75 -39.83 -31.37
N ILE A 61 72.85 -38.86 -32.28
CA ILE A 61 72.40 -37.48 -32.04
C ILE A 61 70.87 -37.43 -31.91
N THR A 62 70.17 -38.26 -32.70
CA THR A 62 68.70 -38.36 -32.61
C THR A 62 68.27 -39.03 -31.30
N ALA A 63 69.03 -40.00 -30.79
CA ALA A 63 68.80 -40.61 -29.48
C ALA A 63 69.00 -39.61 -28.32
N GLU A 64 70.06 -38.79 -28.36
CA GLU A 64 70.29 -37.72 -27.38
C GLU A 64 69.17 -36.67 -27.41
N LEU A 65 68.71 -36.28 -28.60
CA LEU A 65 67.58 -35.35 -28.76
C LEU A 65 66.27 -35.92 -28.20
N ASN A 66 66.00 -37.21 -28.42
CA ASN A 66 64.83 -37.88 -27.86
C ASN A 66 64.90 -38.02 -26.34
N GLN A 67 66.09 -38.23 -25.77
CA GLN A 67 66.28 -38.23 -24.32
C GLN A 67 65.98 -36.85 -23.74
N HIS A 68 66.48 -35.78 -24.36
CA HIS A 68 66.17 -34.41 -23.94
C HIS A 68 64.69 -34.06 -24.06
N LYS A 69 63.97 -34.62 -25.04
CA LYS A 69 62.52 -34.51 -25.16
C LYS A 69 61.80 -35.20 -24.00
N GLN A 70 62.19 -36.42 -23.64
CA GLN A 70 61.61 -37.14 -22.49
C GLN A 70 61.85 -36.41 -21.17
N ASP A 71 63.06 -35.89 -20.96
CA ASP A 71 63.39 -35.10 -19.76
C ASP A 71 62.60 -33.80 -19.70
N PHE A 72 62.37 -33.16 -20.85
CA PHE A 72 61.52 -31.98 -20.97
C PHE A 72 60.07 -32.30 -20.62
N ASP A 73 59.50 -33.36 -21.19
CA ASP A 73 58.11 -33.74 -20.95
C ASP A 73 57.89 -34.07 -19.46
N ALA A 74 58.86 -34.73 -18.82
CA ALA A 74 58.84 -35.00 -17.38
C ALA A 74 58.87 -33.71 -16.54
N LYS A 75 59.67 -32.71 -16.91
CA LYS A 75 59.74 -31.42 -16.21
C LYS A 75 58.53 -30.54 -16.44
N VAL A 76 57.94 -30.56 -17.64
CA VAL A 76 56.66 -29.89 -17.93
C VAL A 76 55.54 -30.52 -17.11
N ALA A 77 55.52 -31.84 -16.98
CA ALA A 77 54.54 -32.55 -16.15
C ALA A 77 54.69 -32.27 -14.65
N ALA A 78 55.90 -31.95 -14.19
CA ALA A 78 56.20 -31.63 -12.79
C ALA A 78 56.08 -30.14 -12.43
N ALA A 79 55.77 -29.27 -13.39
CA ALA A 79 55.63 -27.83 -13.14
C ALA A 79 54.31 -27.53 -12.41
N GLU A 80 54.37 -26.71 -11.36
CA GLU A 80 53.21 -26.34 -10.53
C GLU A 80 52.68 -24.93 -10.82
N SER A 81 53.45 -24.10 -11.55
CA SER A 81 53.03 -22.74 -11.94
C SER A 81 53.40 -22.38 -13.38
N ALA A 82 52.71 -21.40 -13.95
CA ALA A 82 53.09 -20.81 -15.25
C ALA A 82 54.53 -20.24 -15.24
N ALA A 83 55.02 -19.80 -14.08
CA ALA A 83 56.40 -19.37 -13.90
C ALA A 83 57.40 -20.54 -13.99
N ASP A 84 57.02 -21.75 -13.57
CA ASP A 84 57.85 -22.94 -13.70
C ASP A 84 57.94 -23.42 -15.15
N ILE A 85 56.84 -23.33 -15.91
CA ILE A 85 56.86 -23.57 -17.36
C ILE A 85 57.80 -22.60 -18.09
N ASP A 86 57.82 -21.32 -17.69
CA ASP A 86 58.77 -20.34 -18.25
C ASP A 86 60.23 -20.67 -17.88
N LYS A 87 60.49 -21.23 -16.68
CA LYS A 87 61.83 -21.73 -16.31
C LYS A 87 62.25 -22.92 -17.19
N VAL A 88 61.36 -23.88 -17.42
CA VAL A 88 61.60 -25.04 -18.30
C VAL A 88 61.87 -24.58 -19.74
N ARG A 89 61.11 -23.59 -20.25
CA ARG A 89 61.36 -22.98 -21.56
C ARG A 89 62.76 -22.38 -21.66
N VAL A 90 63.20 -21.63 -20.66
CA VAL A 90 64.55 -21.01 -20.66
C VAL A 90 65.64 -22.07 -20.55
N GLU A 91 65.43 -23.12 -19.76
CA GLU A 91 66.40 -24.22 -19.58
C GLU A 91 66.62 -25.02 -20.88
N TYR A 92 65.55 -25.40 -21.58
CA TYR A 92 65.63 -26.30 -22.75
C TYR A 92 65.76 -25.57 -24.09
N LEU A 93 65.03 -24.47 -24.29
CA LEU A 93 64.99 -23.71 -25.55
C LEU A 93 65.85 -22.43 -25.52
N GLY A 94 66.47 -22.09 -24.37
CA GLY A 94 67.37 -20.95 -24.25
C GLY A 94 68.67 -21.09 -25.04
N LYS A 95 69.42 -20.00 -25.20
CA LYS A 95 70.65 -19.95 -26.02
C LYS A 95 71.73 -21.00 -25.65
N LYS A 96 71.73 -21.47 -24.39
CA LYS A 96 72.64 -22.50 -23.87
C LYS A 96 71.94 -23.85 -23.59
N GLY A 97 70.68 -23.99 -23.99
CA GLY A 97 69.86 -25.16 -23.70
C GLY A 97 70.29 -26.40 -24.51
N PRO A 98 70.00 -27.61 -24.02
CA PRO A 98 70.34 -28.88 -24.67
C PRO A 98 69.89 -28.94 -26.14
N ILE A 99 68.70 -28.43 -26.47
CA ILE A 99 68.17 -28.43 -27.84
C ILE A 99 69.03 -27.57 -28.79
N ASN A 100 69.53 -26.42 -28.32
CA ASN A 100 70.42 -25.57 -29.11
C ASN A 100 71.87 -26.09 -29.14
N LYS A 101 72.29 -26.91 -28.16
CA LYS A 101 73.59 -27.60 -28.19
C LYS A 101 73.66 -28.67 -29.27
N VAL A 102 72.55 -29.37 -29.53
CA VAL A 102 72.48 -30.37 -30.62
C VAL A 102 72.80 -29.76 -31.99
N MET A 103 72.46 -28.49 -32.21
CA MET A 103 72.82 -27.75 -33.43
C MET A 103 74.35 -27.54 -33.59
N SER A 104 75.11 -27.56 -32.50
CA SER A 104 76.58 -27.45 -32.57
C SER A 104 77.25 -28.72 -33.10
N TYR A 105 76.60 -29.88 -32.95
CA TYR A 105 77.04 -31.17 -33.47
C TYR A 105 76.89 -31.30 -34.99
N MET A 106 76.17 -30.39 -35.66
CA MET A 106 76.09 -30.32 -37.13
C MET A 106 77.45 -30.22 -37.83
N ARG A 107 78.47 -29.72 -37.11
CA ARG A 107 79.85 -29.60 -37.62
C ARG A 107 80.54 -30.96 -37.79
N LEU A 108 80.03 -32.00 -37.13
CA LEU A 108 80.61 -33.35 -37.06
C LEU A 108 79.94 -34.35 -38.04
N LEU A 109 78.91 -33.93 -38.78
CA LEU A 109 78.14 -34.79 -39.69
C LEU A 109 78.56 -34.66 -41.17
N PRO A 110 78.40 -35.73 -41.98
CA PRO A 110 78.50 -35.68 -43.45
C PRO A 110 77.48 -34.71 -44.07
N ASN A 111 77.78 -34.16 -45.26
CA ASN A 111 76.92 -33.17 -45.92
C ASN A 111 75.51 -33.69 -46.26
N GLU A 112 75.33 -35.00 -46.40
CA GLU A 112 74.05 -35.65 -46.71
C GLU A 112 73.08 -35.71 -45.52
N ASP A 113 73.61 -35.72 -44.29
CA ASP A 113 72.81 -35.91 -43.06
C ASP A 113 72.51 -34.60 -42.31
N LYS A 114 73.22 -33.51 -42.65
CA LYS A 114 72.96 -32.16 -42.11
C LYS A 114 71.52 -31.66 -42.36
N PRO A 115 70.91 -31.84 -43.55
CA PRO A 115 69.53 -31.41 -43.78
C PRO A 115 68.51 -32.24 -42.97
N LYS A 116 68.76 -33.55 -42.80
CA LYS A 116 67.87 -34.45 -42.06
C LYS A 116 67.85 -34.10 -40.56
N LEU A 117 69.03 -33.90 -39.95
CA LEU A 117 69.11 -33.48 -38.55
C LEU A 117 68.47 -32.10 -38.33
N GLY A 118 68.69 -31.14 -39.24
CA GLY A 118 68.06 -29.82 -39.16
C GLY A 118 66.52 -29.87 -39.22
N ALA A 119 65.96 -30.77 -40.03
CA ALA A 119 64.52 -31.00 -40.07
C ALA A 119 63.98 -31.58 -38.75
N VAL A 120 64.66 -32.60 -38.21
CA VAL A 120 64.28 -33.24 -36.94
C VAL A 120 64.37 -32.27 -35.76
N VAL A 121 65.44 -31.47 -35.67
CA VAL A 121 65.60 -30.48 -34.59
C VAL A 121 64.53 -29.39 -34.67
N ASN A 122 64.21 -28.89 -35.87
CA ASN A 122 63.14 -27.89 -36.03
C ASN A 122 61.76 -28.47 -35.70
N GLN A 123 61.51 -29.73 -36.07
CA GLN A 123 60.28 -30.43 -35.70
C GLN A 123 60.15 -30.56 -34.18
N VAL A 124 61.17 -31.11 -33.50
CA VAL A 124 61.17 -31.26 -32.04
C VAL A 124 61.05 -29.90 -31.36
N LYS A 125 61.75 -28.88 -31.84
CA LYS A 125 61.62 -27.52 -31.31
C LYS A 125 60.19 -26.98 -31.41
N GLY A 126 59.53 -27.16 -32.56
CA GLY A 126 58.14 -26.76 -32.76
C GLY A 126 57.17 -27.53 -31.85
N GLU A 127 57.40 -28.82 -31.64
CA GLU A 127 56.63 -29.65 -30.70
C GLU A 127 56.80 -29.14 -29.25
N LEU A 128 58.03 -28.86 -28.81
CA LEU A 128 58.31 -28.33 -27.47
C LEU A 128 57.71 -26.94 -27.24
N GLU A 129 57.80 -26.05 -28.24
CA GLU A 129 57.20 -24.72 -28.21
C GLU A 129 55.66 -24.81 -28.11
N SER A 130 55.04 -25.73 -28.83
CA SER A 130 53.60 -26.01 -28.77
C SER A 130 53.18 -26.55 -27.39
N VAL A 131 53.94 -27.48 -26.82
CA VAL A 131 53.67 -28.05 -25.49
C VAL A 131 53.79 -26.97 -24.40
N ILE A 132 54.81 -26.11 -24.45
CA ILE A 132 54.95 -24.97 -23.54
C ILE A 132 53.80 -24.00 -23.68
N ALA A 133 53.42 -23.63 -24.92
CA ALA A 133 52.34 -22.68 -25.15
C ALA A 133 51.02 -23.20 -24.57
N THR A 134 50.70 -24.46 -24.87
CA THR A 134 49.48 -25.14 -24.39
C THR A 134 49.46 -25.22 -22.87
N LYS A 135 50.53 -25.72 -22.24
CA LYS A 135 50.57 -25.87 -20.78
C LYS A 135 50.59 -24.54 -20.04
N LYS A 136 51.24 -23.53 -20.59
CA LYS A 136 51.23 -22.18 -20.03
C LYS A 136 49.82 -21.59 -20.03
N GLU A 137 49.09 -21.72 -21.14
CA GLU A 137 47.71 -21.24 -21.26
C GLU A 137 46.76 -21.98 -20.30
N GLU A 138 46.87 -23.31 -20.21
CA GLU A 138 46.10 -24.12 -19.25
C GLU A 138 46.33 -23.68 -17.80
N MET A 139 47.59 -23.49 -17.39
CA MET A 139 47.93 -23.09 -16.02
C MET A 139 47.49 -21.66 -15.72
N GLN A 140 47.65 -20.73 -16.67
CA GLN A 140 47.15 -19.35 -16.51
C GLN A 140 45.62 -19.31 -16.42
N GLY A 141 44.92 -20.12 -17.21
CA GLY A 141 43.47 -20.25 -17.12
C GLY A 141 43.02 -20.80 -15.77
N ALA A 142 43.72 -21.81 -15.24
CA ALA A 142 43.45 -22.37 -13.91
C ALA A 142 43.72 -21.38 -12.78
N ASP A 143 44.81 -20.60 -12.87
CA ASP A 143 45.14 -19.55 -11.90
C ASP A 143 44.04 -18.47 -11.87
N ILE A 144 43.61 -17.99 -13.03
CA ILE A 144 42.51 -17.02 -13.17
C ILE A 144 41.21 -17.59 -12.59
N GLU A 145 40.88 -18.85 -12.91
CA GLU A 145 39.66 -19.48 -12.40
C GLU A 145 39.69 -19.63 -10.88
N ASN A 146 40.85 -19.94 -10.30
CA ASN A 146 41.02 -20.00 -8.84
C ASN A 146 40.92 -18.62 -8.19
N GLU A 147 41.48 -17.57 -8.79
CA GLU A 147 41.34 -16.19 -8.34
C GLU A 147 39.88 -15.74 -8.40
N MET A 148 39.18 -16.02 -9.51
CA MET A 148 37.75 -15.75 -9.66
C MET A 148 36.88 -16.49 -8.63
N LYS A 149 37.24 -17.73 -8.26
CA LYS A 149 36.55 -18.49 -7.19
C LYS A 149 36.84 -17.92 -5.80
N ALA A 150 38.07 -17.45 -5.56
CA ALA A 150 38.46 -16.85 -4.30
C ALA A 150 37.81 -15.47 -4.09
N GLU A 151 37.63 -14.71 -5.17
CA GLU A 151 36.97 -13.40 -5.18
C GLU A 151 35.46 -13.50 -5.45
N ALA A 152 34.91 -14.72 -5.52
CA ALA A 152 33.48 -14.91 -5.74
C ALA A 152 32.68 -14.28 -4.60
N ILE A 153 31.95 -13.22 -4.92
CA ILE A 153 31.03 -12.56 -4.00
C ILE A 153 29.61 -13.07 -4.23
N ASP A 154 28.83 -13.12 -3.15
CA ASP A 154 27.39 -13.31 -3.26
C ASP A 154 26.73 -12.03 -3.79
N VAL A 155 26.50 -11.98 -5.09
CA VAL A 155 25.83 -10.87 -5.78
C VAL A 155 24.36 -10.70 -5.37
N THR A 156 23.78 -11.67 -4.66
CA THR A 156 22.42 -11.59 -4.11
C THR A 156 22.38 -10.90 -2.76
N MET A 157 23.54 -10.72 -2.09
CA MET A 157 23.60 -10.03 -0.82
C MET A 157 23.06 -8.59 -0.93
N PRO A 158 22.21 -8.16 0.02
CA PRO A 158 21.83 -6.77 0.17
C PRO A 158 23.03 -5.83 0.17
N GLY A 159 23.09 -4.91 -0.80
CA GLY A 159 24.13 -3.87 -0.81
C GLY A 159 24.05 -2.98 0.44
N LEU A 160 25.17 -2.36 0.82
CA LEU A 160 25.27 -1.49 2.02
C LEU A 160 24.23 -0.34 2.03
N LYS A 161 23.73 0.08 0.86
CA LYS A 161 22.68 1.09 0.72
C LYS A 161 21.25 0.59 1.01
N LYS A 162 20.98 -0.72 1.10
CA LYS A 162 19.65 -1.25 1.46
C LYS A 162 19.20 -0.83 2.88
N ASN A 163 20.14 -0.43 3.73
CA ASN A 163 19.87 0.04 5.10
C ASN A 163 19.64 1.56 5.20
N VAL A 164 19.73 2.31 4.10
CA VAL A 164 19.28 3.70 4.09
C VAL A 164 17.77 3.68 3.84
N ARG A 165 16.98 3.78 4.91
CA ARG A 165 15.53 3.94 4.79
C ARG A 165 15.24 5.19 3.95
N THR A 166 14.63 4.99 2.80
CA THR A 166 14.12 6.11 2.00
C THR A 166 12.90 6.69 2.70
N GLY A 167 12.77 8.02 2.66
CA GLY A 167 11.57 8.67 3.17
C GLY A 167 10.34 8.18 2.42
N ARG A 168 9.22 8.07 3.14
CA ARG A 168 7.92 7.66 2.61
C ARG A 168 7.02 8.88 2.45
N ARG A 169 6.27 8.92 1.36
CA ARG A 169 5.28 9.99 1.13
C ARG A 169 4.02 9.67 1.92
N HIS A 170 3.43 10.70 2.54
CA HIS A 170 2.18 10.54 3.27
C HIS A 170 1.01 10.29 2.29
N PRO A 171 0.09 9.36 2.56
CA PRO A 171 -1.05 9.08 1.67
C PRO A 171 -1.93 10.28 1.37
N LEU A 172 -2.11 11.19 2.34
CA LEU A 172 -2.85 12.44 2.11
C LEU A 172 -2.10 13.36 1.14
N SER A 173 -0.77 13.46 1.24
CA SER A 173 0.03 14.25 0.29
C SER A 173 -0.05 13.67 -1.12
N ILE A 174 0.05 12.35 -1.26
CA ILE A 174 -0.09 11.66 -2.56
C ILE A 174 -1.47 11.96 -3.18
N THR A 175 -2.53 11.84 -2.38
CA THR A 175 -3.91 12.07 -2.84
C THR A 175 -4.13 13.53 -3.20
N MET A 176 -3.66 14.45 -2.37
CA MET A 176 -3.80 15.89 -2.58
C MET A 176 -3.03 16.35 -3.83
N GLU A 177 -1.78 15.94 -3.99
CA GLU A 177 -0.98 16.27 -5.18
C GLU A 177 -1.62 15.69 -6.45
N LYS A 178 -2.05 14.42 -6.44
CA LYS A 178 -2.78 13.83 -7.57
C LYS A 178 -4.02 14.65 -7.94
N ALA A 179 -4.80 15.08 -6.94
CA ALA A 179 -6.01 15.86 -7.18
C ALA A 179 -5.69 17.26 -7.74
N VAL A 180 -4.70 17.95 -7.16
CA VAL A 180 -4.24 19.26 -7.63
C VAL A 180 -3.68 19.18 -9.05
N ASP A 181 -2.93 18.13 -9.38
CA ASP A 181 -2.38 17.90 -10.73
C ASP A 181 -3.49 17.76 -11.77
N ILE A 182 -4.57 17.04 -11.45
CA ILE A 182 -5.74 16.90 -12.34
C ILE A 182 -6.36 18.27 -12.65
N PHE A 183 -6.58 19.11 -11.63
CA PHE A 183 -7.17 20.44 -11.84
C PHE A 183 -6.19 21.40 -12.52
N THR A 184 -4.91 21.33 -12.20
CA THR A 184 -3.88 22.13 -12.87
C THR A 184 -3.79 21.78 -14.35
N ALA A 185 -3.91 20.49 -14.71
CA ALA A 185 -3.99 20.05 -16.11
C ALA A 185 -5.26 20.56 -16.84
N LEU A 186 -6.34 20.86 -16.11
CA LEU A 186 -7.54 21.51 -16.63
C LEU A 186 -7.42 23.05 -16.70
N GLY A 187 -6.28 23.61 -16.29
CA GLY A 187 -5.99 25.05 -16.31
C GLY A 187 -6.50 25.81 -15.08
N TYR A 188 -6.63 25.15 -13.93
CA TYR A 188 -6.87 25.81 -12.65
C TYR A 188 -5.54 26.25 -12.03
N ASP A 189 -5.49 27.46 -11.50
CA ASP A 189 -4.35 27.93 -10.73
C ASP A 189 -4.41 27.37 -9.30
N THR A 190 -3.30 26.82 -8.81
CA THR A 190 -3.24 26.34 -7.42
C THR A 190 -3.00 27.50 -6.48
N VAL A 191 -3.88 27.67 -5.49
CA VAL A 191 -3.71 28.66 -4.43
C VAL A 191 -2.82 28.08 -3.35
N THR A 192 -1.70 28.74 -3.08
CA THR A 192 -0.74 28.30 -2.06
C THR A 192 -0.90 29.06 -0.74
N GLU A 193 -0.29 28.55 0.34
CA GLU A 193 -0.27 29.22 1.65
C GLU A 193 0.29 30.66 1.57
N ALA A 194 1.28 30.87 0.68
CA ALA A 194 1.88 32.18 0.43
C ALA A 194 0.90 33.20 -0.19
N GLU A 195 -0.23 32.76 -0.74
CA GLU A 195 -1.20 33.60 -1.44
C GLU A 195 -2.37 34.06 -0.57
N ASN A 196 -2.20 34.08 0.76
CA ASN A 196 -3.22 34.43 1.75
C ASN A 196 -4.30 33.36 1.91
N SER A 197 -3.85 32.12 2.15
CA SER A 197 -4.68 30.99 2.57
C SER A 197 -4.43 30.69 4.06
N PRO A 198 -4.77 31.60 5.00
CA PRO A 198 -4.53 31.35 6.41
C PRO A 198 -5.45 30.26 6.93
N GLU A 199 -5.00 29.54 7.96
CA GLU A 199 -5.82 28.54 8.66
C GLU A 199 -6.64 29.18 9.79
N ILE A 200 -6.11 30.24 10.40
CA ILE A 200 -6.86 31.13 11.27
C ILE A 200 -7.54 32.16 10.38
N GLU A 201 -8.87 32.15 10.41
CA GLU A 201 -9.71 32.94 9.54
C GLU A 201 -10.65 33.83 10.35
N THR A 202 -11.26 34.82 9.71
CA THR A 202 -12.31 35.64 10.35
C THR A 202 -13.70 35.11 10.03
N ASP A 203 -14.66 35.38 10.91
CA ASP A 203 -16.09 35.02 10.71
C ASP A 203 -16.61 35.53 9.36
N TYR A 204 -16.18 36.72 8.94
CA TYR A 204 -16.55 37.30 7.66
C TYR A 204 -16.16 36.41 6.47
N TYR A 205 -14.90 35.98 6.38
CA TYR A 205 -14.44 35.17 5.25
C TYR A 205 -14.92 33.71 5.34
N CYS A 206 -15.06 33.17 6.55
CA CYS A 206 -15.49 31.79 6.74
C CYS A 206 -17.00 31.61 6.61
N PHE A 207 -17.82 32.65 6.83
CA PHE A 207 -19.27 32.49 6.84
C PHE A 207 -20.05 33.65 6.18
N GLU A 208 -19.82 34.89 6.59
CA GLU A 208 -20.66 36.02 6.15
C GLU A 208 -20.61 36.24 4.64
N ALA A 209 -19.40 36.27 4.08
CA ALA A 209 -19.18 36.41 2.65
C ALA A 209 -19.65 35.20 1.83
N LEU A 210 -19.91 34.07 2.49
CA LEU A 210 -20.44 32.84 1.89
C LEU A 210 -21.96 32.72 2.06
N ASN A 211 -22.64 33.82 2.38
CA ASN A 211 -24.09 33.88 2.54
C ASN A 211 -24.62 32.98 3.68
N CYS A 212 -23.80 32.73 4.71
CA CYS A 212 -24.24 32.06 5.92
C CYS A 212 -24.59 33.13 6.96
N PRO A 213 -25.85 33.39 7.34
CA PRO A 213 -26.20 34.41 8.35
C PRO A 213 -25.78 33.99 9.77
N LYS A 214 -25.84 34.90 10.75
CA LYS A 214 -25.34 34.68 12.13
C LYS A 214 -26.00 33.53 12.88
N ASP A 215 -27.26 33.27 12.58
CA ASP A 215 -28.10 32.19 13.13
C ASP A 215 -27.95 30.86 12.37
N HIS A 216 -27.07 30.80 11.37
CA HIS A 216 -26.85 29.59 10.59
C HIS A 216 -26.17 28.49 11.45
N PRO A 217 -26.66 27.24 11.45
CA PRO A 217 -26.12 26.16 12.27
C PRO A 217 -24.61 25.94 12.12
N ALA A 218 -24.07 26.09 10.90
CA ALA A 218 -22.63 25.95 10.65
C ALA A 218 -21.74 26.95 11.42
N ARG A 219 -22.31 28.03 11.96
CA ARG A 219 -21.60 29.01 12.80
C ARG A 219 -21.61 28.66 14.29
N ASP A 220 -22.31 27.60 14.70
CA ASP A 220 -22.46 27.25 16.11
C ASP A 220 -21.08 27.00 16.77
N MET A 221 -20.95 27.40 18.03
CA MET A 221 -19.75 27.15 18.83
C MET A 221 -19.50 25.66 19.09
N GLN A 222 -20.52 24.81 18.96
CA GLN A 222 -20.40 23.36 19.07
C GLN A 222 -19.63 22.78 17.90
N ASP A 223 -19.76 23.33 16.69
CA ASP A 223 -19.16 22.79 15.46
C ASP A 223 -17.85 23.49 15.06
N THR A 224 -17.66 24.75 15.50
CA THR A 224 -16.56 25.61 15.06
C THR A 224 -15.59 25.98 16.20
N PHE A 225 -14.29 25.96 15.90
CA PHE A 225 -13.23 26.40 16.82
C PHE A 225 -13.01 27.92 16.76
N TYR A 226 -13.80 28.68 17.52
CA TYR A 226 -13.54 30.10 17.77
C TYR A 226 -12.35 30.30 18.72
N LEU A 227 -11.48 31.27 18.39
CA LEU A 227 -10.25 31.59 19.12
C LEU A 227 -10.39 32.83 20.00
N THR A 228 -11.43 33.64 19.78
CA THR A 228 -11.69 34.89 20.50
C THR A 228 -13.11 34.88 21.08
N GLU A 229 -13.31 35.57 22.20
CA GLU A 229 -14.63 35.65 22.87
C GLU A 229 -15.68 36.37 22.02
N ASP A 230 -15.26 37.32 21.19
CA ASP A 230 -16.12 38.04 20.24
C ASP A 230 -16.49 37.20 19.00
N MET A 231 -16.01 35.96 18.92
CA MET A 231 -16.18 35.05 17.77
C MET A 231 -15.65 35.60 16.44
N GLY A 232 -14.82 36.65 16.48
CA GLY A 232 -14.29 37.28 15.27
C GLY A 232 -13.25 36.45 14.54
N HIS A 233 -12.49 35.62 15.26
CA HIS A 233 -11.45 34.75 14.71
C HIS A 233 -11.70 33.28 15.06
N LEU A 234 -11.45 32.39 14.10
CA LEU A 234 -11.69 30.96 14.21
C LEU A 234 -10.65 30.16 13.42
N LEU A 235 -10.56 28.85 13.66
CA LEU A 235 -9.96 27.94 12.70
C LEU A 235 -10.96 27.65 11.58
N ARG A 236 -10.56 27.82 10.32
CA ARG A 236 -11.46 27.66 9.18
C ARG A 236 -12.07 26.25 9.11
N THR A 237 -13.36 26.18 8.80
CA THR A 237 -14.14 24.92 8.68
C THR A 237 -14.15 24.33 7.27
N HIS A 238 -13.75 25.14 6.29
CA HIS A 238 -13.64 24.81 4.88
C HIS A 238 -12.65 25.78 4.19
N THR A 239 -12.19 25.42 2.99
CA THR A 239 -11.27 26.23 2.18
C THR A 239 -11.98 27.29 1.33
N SER A 240 -13.31 27.38 1.37
CA SER A 240 -14.10 28.40 0.66
C SER A 240 -13.71 29.83 1.05
N ALA A 241 -13.25 30.06 2.29
CA ALA A 241 -12.74 31.35 2.73
C ALA A 241 -11.57 31.85 1.86
N VAL A 242 -10.71 30.92 1.41
CA VAL A 242 -9.59 31.21 0.52
C VAL A 242 -10.09 31.72 -0.83
N GLN A 243 -11.20 31.16 -1.34
CA GLN A 243 -11.79 31.60 -2.61
C GLN A 243 -12.27 33.05 -2.52
N ILE A 244 -12.99 33.42 -1.46
CA ILE A 244 -13.43 34.80 -1.22
C ILE A 244 -12.23 35.74 -1.15
N ARG A 245 -11.16 35.34 -0.44
CA ARG A 245 -9.91 36.12 -0.39
C ARG A 245 -9.27 36.29 -1.75
N GLN A 246 -9.32 35.28 -2.62
CA GLN A 246 -8.81 35.38 -3.99
C GLN A 246 -9.68 36.30 -4.86
N LEU A 247 -11.00 36.27 -4.71
CA LEU A 247 -11.89 37.18 -5.44
C LEU A 247 -11.66 38.65 -5.08
N GLY A 248 -11.27 38.95 -3.83
CA GLY A 248 -10.84 40.29 -3.43
C GLY A 248 -9.53 40.76 -4.09
N LYS A 249 -8.74 39.86 -4.69
CA LYS A 249 -7.44 40.17 -5.31
C LYS A 249 -7.46 40.07 -6.84
N ARG A 250 -8.20 39.09 -7.39
CA ARG A 250 -8.22 38.73 -8.81
C ARG A 250 -9.65 38.82 -9.31
N LYS A 251 -9.88 39.58 -10.37
CA LYS A 251 -11.18 39.65 -11.03
C LYS A 251 -11.36 38.45 -11.99
N PRO A 252 -12.59 37.98 -12.23
CA PRO A 252 -12.86 36.98 -13.25
C PRO A 252 -12.44 37.44 -14.66
N PRO A 253 -12.17 36.52 -15.61
CA PRO A 253 -12.28 35.06 -15.49
C PRO A 253 -11.19 34.46 -14.57
N LEU A 254 -11.59 33.53 -13.72
CA LEU A 254 -10.74 32.94 -12.69
C LEU A 254 -11.07 31.46 -12.52
N ARG A 255 -10.04 30.61 -12.47
CA ARG A 255 -10.17 29.18 -12.12
C ARG A 255 -9.10 28.85 -11.11
N ILE A 256 -9.50 28.46 -9.90
CA ILE A 256 -8.56 28.18 -8.81
C ILE A 256 -8.88 26.86 -8.13
N VAL A 257 -7.84 26.18 -7.66
CA VAL A 257 -7.92 25.04 -6.75
C VAL A 257 -7.21 25.40 -5.45
N ALA A 258 -7.91 25.25 -4.33
CA ALA A 258 -7.47 25.65 -3.00
C ALA A 258 -7.41 24.42 -2.08
N PRO A 259 -6.27 23.70 -2.05
CA PRO A 259 -6.04 22.66 -1.04
C PRO A 259 -5.71 23.29 0.32
N GLY A 260 -6.14 22.65 1.41
CA GLY A 260 -5.74 23.10 2.74
C GLY A 260 -6.31 22.29 3.89
N ARG A 261 -5.68 22.44 5.07
CA ARG A 261 -6.20 21.92 6.34
C ARG A 261 -7.42 22.73 6.79
N VAL A 262 -8.39 22.03 7.35
CA VAL A 262 -9.64 22.57 7.89
C VAL A 262 -9.96 21.88 9.22
N TYR A 263 -10.79 22.54 10.02
CA TYR A 263 -10.99 22.21 11.42
C TYR A 263 -12.48 22.20 11.77
N ARG A 264 -12.95 21.13 12.42
CA ARG A 264 -14.32 21.01 12.92
C ARG A 264 -14.33 20.33 14.27
N LYS A 265 -15.25 20.71 15.15
CA LYS A 265 -15.39 20.10 16.48
C LYS A 265 -16.18 18.79 16.42
N ASP A 266 -15.76 17.90 15.53
CA ASP A 266 -16.38 16.58 15.39
C ASP A 266 -15.81 15.61 16.43
N ASP A 267 -16.64 14.64 16.84
CA ASP A 267 -16.19 13.51 17.64
C ASP A 267 -15.16 12.69 16.86
N ILE A 268 -14.03 12.36 17.50
CA ILE A 268 -12.96 11.61 16.85
C ILE A 268 -13.34 10.12 16.81
N ASP A 269 -13.71 9.64 15.63
CA ASP A 269 -14.06 8.24 15.38
C ASP A 269 -13.30 7.68 14.16
N ALA A 270 -13.75 6.56 13.57
CA ALA A 270 -13.08 5.95 12.41
C ALA A 270 -13.27 6.74 11.10
N THR A 271 -14.23 7.66 11.07
CA THR A 271 -14.68 8.42 9.89
C THR A 271 -14.55 9.94 10.06
N HIS A 272 -14.44 10.44 11.29
CA HIS A 272 -14.35 11.85 11.63
C HIS A 272 -13.06 12.15 12.40
N SER A 273 -12.50 13.32 12.12
CA SER A 273 -11.32 13.87 12.79
C SER A 273 -11.49 15.37 12.94
N MET A 274 -11.04 15.94 14.05
CA MET A 274 -11.13 17.38 14.29
C MET A 274 -10.31 18.21 13.28
N ILE A 275 -9.33 17.57 12.66
CA ILE A 275 -8.47 18.12 11.62
C ILE A 275 -8.58 17.21 10.41
N PHE A 276 -8.83 17.79 9.25
CA PHE A 276 -8.80 17.09 7.98
C PHE A 276 -8.41 18.04 6.85
N HIS A 277 -8.24 17.52 5.64
CA HIS A 277 -7.84 18.31 4.48
C HIS A 277 -9.00 18.38 3.50
N GLN A 278 -9.24 19.59 3.01
CA GLN A 278 -10.24 19.83 1.98
C GLN A 278 -9.55 20.43 0.77
N ILE A 279 -10.04 20.05 -0.41
CA ILE A 279 -9.71 20.73 -1.65
C ILE A 279 -11.00 21.29 -2.20
N GLU A 280 -10.98 22.57 -2.50
CA GLU A 280 -12.08 23.19 -3.22
C GLU A 280 -11.62 23.85 -4.50
N ILE A 281 -12.49 23.83 -5.50
CA ILE A 281 -12.31 24.53 -6.76
C ILE A 281 -13.35 25.64 -6.89
N LEU A 282 -12.94 26.73 -7.56
CA LEU A 282 -13.84 27.79 -7.99
C LEU A 282 -13.50 28.13 -9.45
N ALA A 283 -14.52 28.17 -10.30
CA ALA A 283 -14.42 28.63 -11.67
C ALA A 283 -15.48 29.70 -11.93
N LEU A 284 -15.04 30.92 -12.25
CA LEU A 284 -15.89 32.05 -12.63
C LEU A 284 -15.50 32.56 -14.02
N ASP A 285 -16.50 32.90 -14.82
CA ASP A 285 -16.33 33.50 -16.15
C ASP A 285 -17.53 34.42 -16.44
N GLU A 286 -17.51 35.10 -17.59
CA GLU A 286 -18.65 35.89 -18.05
C GLU A 286 -19.94 35.07 -18.05
N LYS A 287 -21.05 35.71 -17.71
CA LYS A 287 -22.35 35.07 -17.56
C LYS A 287 -22.74 34.32 -18.84
N GLY A 288 -23.12 33.05 -18.67
CA GLY A 288 -23.48 32.16 -19.77
C GLY A 288 -22.33 31.31 -20.35
N LYS A 289 -21.07 31.62 -20.04
CA LYS A 289 -19.93 30.77 -20.45
C LYS A 289 -19.79 29.52 -19.59
N LEU A 290 -20.09 29.61 -18.29
CA LEU A 290 -20.11 28.47 -17.37
C LEU A 290 -21.56 28.12 -17.00
N ASN A 291 -21.85 26.83 -16.90
CA ASN A 291 -23.18 26.31 -16.58
C ASN A 291 -23.07 24.96 -15.85
N LEU A 292 -24.20 24.41 -15.44
CA LEU A 292 -24.24 23.14 -14.70
C LEU A 292 -23.63 21.96 -15.48
N GLY A 293 -23.72 21.96 -16.81
CA GLY A 293 -23.08 20.95 -17.66
C GLY A 293 -21.56 20.99 -17.57
N HIS A 294 -20.97 22.19 -17.51
CA HIS A 294 -19.52 22.35 -17.30
C HIS A 294 -19.10 21.89 -15.89
N LEU A 295 -19.89 22.18 -14.87
CA LEU A 295 -19.64 21.68 -13.51
C LEU A 295 -19.66 20.15 -13.50
N LYS A 296 -20.74 19.54 -14.02
CA LYS A 296 -20.89 18.09 -14.10
C LYS A 296 -19.72 17.44 -14.84
N GLY A 297 -19.36 17.96 -16.02
CA GLY A 297 -18.24 17.43 -16.81
C GLY A 297 -16.89 17.55 -16.10
N THR A 298 -16.66 18.65 -15.39
CA THR A 298 -15.43 18.85 -14.59
C THR A 298 -15.35 17.83 -13.45
N VAL A 299 -16.43 17.65 -12.71
CA VAL A 299 -16.52 16.69 -11.60
C VAL A 299 -16.39 15.24 -12.10
N GLU A 300 -17.11 14.87 -13.16
CA GLU A 300 -17.02 13.53 -13.76
C GLU A 300 -15.60 13.24 -14.26
N HIS A 301 -14.95 14.21 -14.91
CA HIS A 301 -13.56 14.05 -15.33
C HIS A 301 -12.61 13.82 -14.15
N PHE A 302 -12.75 14.64 -13.10
CA PHE A 302 -11.96 14.49 -11.88
C PHE A 302 -12.17 13.12 -11.23
N LEU A 303 -13.42 12.69 -11.05
CA LEU A 303 -13.73 11.39 -10.46
C LEU A 303 -13.15 10.23 -11.27
N ASN A 304 -13.30 10.25 -12.60
CA ASN A 304 -12.76 9.21 -13.48
C ASN A 304 -11.22 9.14 -13.48
N LYS A 305 -10.53 10.26 -13.22
CA LYS A 305 -9.06 10.30 -13.11
C LYS A 305 -8.57 9.98 -11.71
N CYS A 306 -9.36 10.28 -10.69
CA CYS A 306 -8.98 10.12 -9.30
C CYS A 306 -9.30 8.70 -8.77
N LEU A 307 -10.47 8.16 -9.13
CA LEU A 307 -11.02 6.89 -8.66
C LEU A 307 -11.21 5.89 -9.82
N ASP A 308 -10.48 4.77 -9.80
CA ASP A 308 -10.60 3.68 -10.78
C ASP A 308 -11.68 2.63 -10.41
N LEU A 309 -12.61 2.93 -9.48
CA LEU A 309 -13.39 1.88 -8.81
C LEU A 309 -14.91 2.10 -8.86
N LYS A 310 -15.63 1.06 -9.30
CA LYS A 310 -17.06 0.87 -9.09
C LYS A 310 -17.30 0.43 -7.63
N LEU A 311 -17.70 1.37 -6.77
CA LEU A 311 -17.92 1.14 -5.34
C LEU A 311 -19.16 0.26 -5.10
N ARG A 312 -18.95 -1.02 -4.73
CA ARG A 312 -19.81 -2.04 -4.06
C ARG A 312 -21.34 -1.83 -3.99
N GLY A 313 -21.99 -1.28 -5.01
CA GLY A 313 -23.44 -1.09 -5.09
C GLY A 313 -24.06 -0.12 -4.08
N LYS A 314 -23.26 0.68 -3.36
CA LYS A 314 -23.75 1.71 -2.41
C LYS A 314 -23.26 3.09 -2.81
N TRP A 315 -24.14 4.08 -2.70
CA TRP A 315 -23.78 5.49 -2.90
C TRP A 315 -22.89 5.95 -1.75
N LEU A 316 -21.75 6.54 -2.11
CA LEU A 316 -20.85 7.21 -1.18
C LEU A 316 -20.77 8.68 -1.57
N GLU A 317 -21.10 9.56 -0.64
CA GLU A 317 -20.90 10.98 -0.83
C GLU A 317 -19.40 11.29 -0.84
N VAL A 318 -18.88 11.78 -1.95
CA VAL A 318 -17.46 12.08 -2.13
C VAL A 318 -17.17 13.58 -2.25
N LEU A 319 -18.13 14.37 -2.73
CA LEU A 319 -17.96 15.81 -2.96
C LEU A 319 -19.30 16.56 -2.92
N GLY A 320 -19.26 17.81 -2.49
CA GLY A 320 -20.34 18.78 -2.66
C GLY A 320 -20.01 19.75 -3.79
N CYS A 321 -21.00 20.17 -4.59
CA CYS A 321 -20.78 21.14 -5.66
C CYS A 321 -22.05 21.93 -6.00
N GLY A 322 -21.88 23.09 -6.64
CA GLY A 322 -23.00 23.91 -7.05
C GLY A 322 -22.59 25.12 -7.91
N MET A 323 -23.60 25.76 -8.50
CA MET A 323 -23.42 27.09 -9.08
C MET A 323 -23.24 28.09 -7.93
N VAL A 324 -22.37 29.08 -8.10
CA VAL A 324 -22.11 30.09 -7.07
C VAL A 324 -23.34 30.98 -6.92
N ASP A 325 -23.75 31.19 -5.68
CA ASP A 325 -24.90 32.04 -5.34
C ASP A 325 -24.59 33.52 -5.70
N PRO A 326 -25.55 34.25 -6.32
CA PRO A 326 -25.38 35.67 -6.63
C PRO A 326 -24.97 36.55 -5.45
N ASN A 327 -25.47 36.28 -4.24
CA ASN A 327 -25.14 37.04 -3.05
C ASN A 327 -23.66 36.87 -2.67
N VAL A 328 -23.10 35.68 -2.87
CA VAL A 328 -21.69 35.40 -2.61
C VAL A 328 -20.80 36.19 -3.58
N LEU A 329 -21.20 36.29 -4.85
CA LEU A 329 -20.50 37.11 -5.85
C LEU A 329 -20.56 38.59 -5.46
N GLU A 330 -21.74 39.10 -5.10
CA GLU A 330 -21.94 40.49 -4.71
C GLU A 330 -21.11 40.86 -3.47
N MET A 331 -21.12 40.00 -2.44
CA MET A 331 -20.31 40.15 -1.23
C MET A 331 -18.80 40.12 -1.51
N ALA A 332 -18.37 39.41 -2.55
CA ALA A 332 -16.99 39.39 -3.03
C ALA A 332 -16.65 40.55 -3.99
N GLY A 333 -17.60 41.45 -4.27
CA GLY A 333 -17.41 42.60 -5.16
C GLY A 333 -17.46 42.26 -6.66
N ILE A 334 -18.11 41.15 -7.02
CA ILE A 334 -18.30 40.67 -8.39
C ILE A 334 -19.77 40.83 -8.79
N ASP A 335 -20.05 41.47 -9.93
CA ASP A 335 -21.43 41.65 -10.40
C ASP A 335 -22.03 40.31 -10.92
N PRO A 336 -23.07 39.75 -10.28
CA PRO A 336 -23.72 38.50 -10.72
C PRO A 336 -24.51 38.64 -12.02
N ASN A 337 -24.67 39.85 -12.55
CA ASN A 337 -25.24 40.09 -13.89
C ASN A 337 -24.19 39.94 -14.98
N GLU A 338 -22.92 40.22 -14.69
CA GLU A 338 -21.81 40.11 -15.64
C GLU A 338 -21.11 38.75 -15.56
N TYR A 339 -21.03 38.16 -14.37
CA TYR A 339 -20.27 36.94 -14.12
C TYR A 339 -21.11 35.83 -13.50
N SER A 340 -20.72 34.59 -13.77
CA SER A 340 -21.31 33.40 -13.17
C SER A 340 -20.29 32.28 -13.13
N GLY A 341 -20.54 31.26 -12.31
CA GLY A 341 -19.66 30.11 -12.27
C GLY A 341 -20.08 29.06 -11.26
N PHE A 342 -19.16 28.15 -10.97
CA PHE A 342 -19.42 27.03 -10.09
C PHE A 342 -18.26 26.80 -9.13
N ALA A 343 -18.57 26.14 -8.02
CA ALA A 343 -17.59 25.67 -7.05
C ALA A 343 -17.86 24.19 -6.71
N ALA A 344 -16.82 23.49 -6.28
CA ALA A 344 -16.93 22.13 -5.76
C ALA A 344 -15.89 21.91 -4.66
N GLY A 345 -16.21 21.04 -3.71
CA GLY A 345 -15.38 20.75 -2.56
C GLY A 345 -15.42 19.29 -2.17
N PHE A 346 -14.28 18.74 -1.76
CA PHE A 346 -14.17 17.36 -1.29
C PHE A 346 -13.08 17.19 -0.24
N GLY A 347 -13.30 16.23 0.67
CA GLY A 347 -12.33 15.85 1.69
C GLY A 347 -11.27 14.90 1.13
N VAL A 348 -10.00 15.20 1.34
CA VAL A 348 -8.87 14.41 0.84
C VAL A 348 -8.82 13.05 1.53
N GLU A 349 -9.10 13.00 2.84
CA GLU A 349 -9.08 11.78 3.63
C GLU A 349 -10.05 10.74 3.08
N ARG A 350 -11.27 11.15 2.72
CA ARG A 350 -12.27 10.24 2.17
C ARG A 350 -11.81 9.63 0.85
N PHE A 351 -11.19 10.43 -0.03
CA PHE A 351 -10.58 9.93 -1.26
C PHE A 351 -9.41 8.99 -0.98
N ALA A 352 -8.50 9.36 -0.07
CA ALA A 352 -7.36 8.54 0.31
C ALA A 352 -7.81 7.19 0.90
N MET A 353 -8.84 7.20 1.74
CA MET A 353 -9.44 5.99 2.30
C MET A 353 -10.00 5.06 1.23
N VAL A 354 -10.68 5.60 0.22
CA VAL A 354 -11.22 4.80 -0.89
C VAL A 354 -10.10 4.27 -1.79
N ILE A 355 -9.15 5.13 -2.18
CA ILE A 355 -8.05 4.79 -3.10
C ILE A 355 -7.13 3.74 -2.48
N HIS A 356 -6.79 3.90 -1.20
CA HIS A 356 -5.84 3.06 -0.49
C HIS A 356 -6.51 2.00 0.40
N GLN A 357 -7.85 1.89 0.36
CA GLN A 357 -8.64 0.94 1.15
C GLN A 357 -8.39 1.01 2.67
N ILE A 358 -8.29 2.23 3.18
CA ILE A 358 -8.07 2.51 4.62
C ILE A 358 -9.43 2.70 5.28
N ASN A 359 -9.66 1.95 6.38
CA ASN A 359 -10.97 1.94 7.04
C ASN A 359 -11.09 2.92 8.22
N ASP A 360 -9.98 3.54 8.64
CA ASP A 360 -9.92 4.39 9.83
C ASP A 360 -9.08 5.65 9.53
N ILE A 361 -9.74 6.80 9.53
CA ILE A 361 -9.13 8.11 9.27
C ILE A 361 -8.01 8.46 10.26
N ARG A 362 -8.06 7.91 11.49
CA ARG A 362 -7.09 8.20 12.54
C ARG A 362 -5.71 7.64 12.22
N GLU A 363 -5.60 6.65 11.34
CA GLU A 363 -4.31 6.10 10.90
C GLU A 363 -3.44 7.16 10.22
N PHE A 364 -4.04 8.14 9.54
CA PHE A 364 -3.31 9.25 8.93
C PHE A 364 -2.60 10.13 9.96
N TYR A 365 -3.17 10.28 11.15
CA TYR A 365 -2.68 11.22 12.16
C TYR A 365 -1.78 10.56 13.22
N LYS A 366 -1.84 9.22 13.35
CA LYS A 366 -0.97 8.45 14.24
C LYS A 366 0.50 8.49 13.83
N ASN A 367 0.78 8.70 12.54
CA ASN A 367 2.12 8.67 11.96
C ASN A 367 2.88 7.36 12.28
N ASP A 368 2.19 6.22 12.27
CA ASP A 368 2.84 4.92 12.48
C ASP A 368 3.77 4.62 11.29
N ILE A 369 5.05 4.41 11.57
CA ILE A 369 6.06 4.15 10.53
C ILE A 369 5.70 2.91 9.70
N ARG A 370 5.10 1.88 10.30
CA ARG A 370 4.69 0.65 9.60
C ARG A 370 3.51 0.90 8.66
N PHE A 371 2.65 1.85 8.99
CA PHE A 371 1.60 2.32 8.11
C PHE A 371 2.21 3.13 6.95
N LEU A 372 3.08 4.09 7.25
CA LEU A 372 3.72 4.95 6.24
C LEU A 372 4.65 4.16 5.29
N ASP A 373 5.30 3.10 5.77
CA ASP A 373 6.19 2.23 4.99
C ASP A 373 5.48 1.50 3.83
N GLN A 374 4.14 1.44 3.84
CA GLN A 374 3.33 0.83 2.77
C GLN A 374 3.19 1.74 1.54
N PHE A 375 3.52 3.03 1.67
CA PHE A 375 3.35 4.02 0.59
C PHE A 375 4.65 4.28 -0.20
N PRO A 376 4.55 4.83 -1.42
CA PRO A 376 5.71 5.12 -2.26
C PRO A 376 6.78 5.96 -1.57
N SER A 377 8.04 5.70 -1.92
CA SER A 377 9.17 6.51 -1.46
C SER A 377 9.30 7.80 -2.27
N PHE A 378 9.95 8.83 -1.73
CA PHE A 378 10.19 10.09 -2.46
C PHE A 378 11.04 9.93 -3.74
N HIS A 379 11.79 8.83 -3.87
CA HIS A 379 12.62 8.55 -5.06
C HIS A 379 11.92 7.68 -6.11
N ASP A 380 10.71 7.21 -5.81
CA ASP A 380 9.85 6.54 -6.78
C ASP A 380 8.97 7.61 -7.44
N GLU A 381 9.62 8.57 -8.13
CA GLU A 381 8.92 9.26 -9.21
C GLU A 381 8.61 8.18 -10.23
N GLY A 382 7.32 7.99 -10.56
CA GLY A 382 6.80 6.95 -11.43
C GLY A 382 7.32 6.98 -12.87
N LEU A 383 8.63 7.01 -13.06
CA LEU A 383 9.34 6.66 -14.27
C LEU A 383 9.86 5.23 -14.14
N THR A 384 10.39 4.82 -12.97
CA THR A 384 10.99 3.47 -12.85
C THR A 384 9.93 2.37 -12.74
N SER A 385 8.86 2.56 -11.97
CA SER A 385 7.74 1.60 -11.92
C SER A 385 6.88 1.57 -13.20
N LEU A 386 6.83 2.69 -13.93
CA LEU A 386 6.12 2.85 -15.21
C LEU A 386 6.94 2.31 -16.40
N LEU A 387 8.27 2.44 -16.37
CA LEU A 387 9.18 1.86 -17.38
C LEU A 387 9.45 0.37 -17.14
N ASN A 388 9.37 -0.12 -15.91
CA ASN A 388 9.57 -1.54 -15.59
C ASN A 388 8.30 -2.40 -15.76
N GLY A 389 7.14 -1.80 -16.09
CA GLY A 389 5.91 -2.57 -16.29
C GLY A 389 5.39 -3.27 -15.04
N ASP A 390 5.92 -2.96 -13.85
CA ASP A 390 5.57 -3.60 -12.57
C ASP A 390 4.29 -3.03 -11.94
N VAL A 391 3.42 -2.39 -12.73
CA VAL A 391 1.99 -2.37 -12.41
C VAL A 391 1.40 -3.63 -13.04
N GLY A 392 1.49 -4.73 -12.31
CA GLY A 392 0.65 -5.91 -12.52
C GLY A 392 -0.82 -5.52 -12.31
N ARG A 393 -1.41 -4.85 -13.31
CA ARG A 393 -2.84 -4.80 -13.57
C ARG A 393 -3.00 -5.37 -14.96
N GLU A 394 -2.99 -6.69 -15.03
CA GLU A 394 -3.62 -7.37 -16.16
C GLU A 394 -5.05 -6.83 -16.24
N GLN A 395 -5.36 -6.16 -17.36
CA GLN A 395 -6.72 -5.87 -17.76
C GLN A 395 -7.35 -7.21 -18.16
N GLU A 396 -7.82 -7.98 -17.18
CA GLU A 396 -8.79 -9.03 -17.47
C GLU A 396 -10.18 -8.38 -17.56
N GLU A 397 -10.70 -8.27 -18.78
CA GLU A 397 -12.14 -8.21 -19.00
C GLU A 397 -12.74 -9.51 -18.47
N VAL A 398 -13.24 -9.48 -17.23
CA VAL A 398 -13.95 -10.61 -16.65
C VAL A 398 -15.33 -10.73 -17.32
N ASN A 399 -15.42 -11.65 -18.28
CA ASN A 399 -16.68 -12.07 -18.87
C ASN A 399 -17.45 -12.94 -17.86
N ILE A 400 -18.57 -12.44 -17.37
CA ILE A 400 -19.32 -12.91 -16.18
C ILE A 400 -19.87 -14.36 -16.29
N LYS A 401 -19.78 -15.01 -17.45
CA LYS A 401 -20.43 -16.31 -17.69
C LYS A 401 -19.59 -17.56 -17.43
N THR A 402 -18.30 -17.45 -17.13
CA THR A 402 -17.42 -18.64 -17.03
C THR A 402 -16.93 -18.94 -15.61
N VAL A 403 -17.28 -18.11 -14.62
CA VAL A 403 -16.83 -18.26 -13.22
C VAL A 403 -17.73 -19.21 -12.40
N GLU A 404 -18.97 -19.46 -12.83
CA GLU A 404 -19.90 -20.34 -12.09
C GLU A 404 -19.55 -21.84 -12.16
N SER A 405 -18.70 -22.29 -13.09
CA SER A 405 -18.42 -23.73 -13.25
C SER A 405 -17.05 -24.22 -12.77
N ALA A 406 -16.15 -23.33 -12.31
CA ALA A 406 -14.76 -23.70 -11.99
C ALA A 406 -14.45 -23.80 -10.49
N VAL A 407 -15.34 -23.34 -9.59
CA VAL A 407 -15.15 -23.42 -8.13
C VAL A 407 -15.60 -24.79 -7.56
N ALA A 408 -16.12 -25.67 -8.41
CA ALA A 408 -16.69 -26.96 -7.99
C ALA A 408 -15.65 -28.06 -7.72
N GLU A 409 -14.40 -27.95 -8.18
CA GLU A 409 -13.46 -29.06 -8.08
C GLU A 409 -12.04 -28.57 -7.80
N THR A 410 -11.41 -29.19 -6.81
CA THR A 410 -9.98 -29.11 -6.46
C THR A 410 -9.57 -27.78 -5.83
N GLU A 411 -9.16 -27.71 -4.57
CA GLU A 411 -7.93 -28.34 -4.09
C GLU A 411 -8.05 -28.98 -2.70
N ALA A 412 -7.60 -30.22 -2.64
CA ALA A 412 -7.13 -30.90 -1.46
C ALA A 412 -5.59 -31.03 -1.56
N LYS A 413 -4.83 -30.87 -0.44
CA LYS A 413 -3.79 -31.81 0.08
C LYS A 413 -2.92 -31.26 1.26
N PRO A 414 -2.11 -32.11 1.98
CA PRO A 414 -1.99 -32.23 3.46
C PRO A 414 -0.65 -31.65 4.03
N GLU A 415 -0.15 -31.79 5.27
CA GLU A 415 -0.22 -32.82 6.35
C GLU A 415 0.28 -32.30 7.74
N LYS A 416 0.14 -33.13 8.79
CA LYS A 416 0.11 -32.86 10.25
C LYS A 416 1.41 -33.13 11.03
N LYS A 417 1.49 -32.63 12.29
CA LYS A 417 1.66 -33.41 13.57
C LYS A 417 1.39 -32.53 14.81
N GLU A 418 0.19 -32.56 15.43
CA GLU A 418 -0.31 -33.37 16.60
C GLU A 418 0.19 -32.90 17.99
N LYS A 419 -0.59 -32.81 19.10
CA LYS A 419 -2.02 -33.00 19.47
C LYS A 419 -2.19 -32.65 20.98
N LYS A 420 -3.35 -32.11 21.38
CA LYS A 420 -4.28 -32.74 22.36
C LYS A 420 -5.66 -32.04 22.32
N LYS A 421 -6.73 -32.86 22.34
CA LYS A 421 -8.13 -32.57 21.95
C LYS A 421 -9.10 -32.93 23.09
N LYS A 422 -10.19 -32.16 23.24
CA LYS A 422 -11.64 -32.53 23.38
C LYS A 422 -12.39 -31.44 24.19
N GLN A 423 -13.59 -30.96 23.88
CA GLN A 423 -14.69 -31.34 22.96
C GLN A 423 -15.22 -30.09 22.22
N ALA A 424 -15.75 -30.25 21.01
CA ALA A 424 -16.40 -29.18 20.24
C ALA A 424 -17.94 -29.26 20.39
N PRO A 425 -18.64 -28.12 20.51
CA PRO A 425 -20.06 -28.03 20.19
C PRO A 425 -20.32 -27.50 18.77
N ALA A 426 -21.54 -27.76 18.31
CA ALA A 426 -22.10 -27.90 16.96
C ALA A 426 -22.06 -26.66 16.00
N PRO A 427 -22.26 -26.85 14.67
CA PRO A 427 -22.07 -25.82 13.64
C PRO A 427 -23.15 -24.72 13.64
N ALA A 428 -22.76 -23.56 13.10
CA ALA A 428 -23.46 -22.27 13.16
C ALA A 428 -24.78 -22.23 12.36
N GLY A 429 -25.84 -21.72 12.99
CA GLY A 429 -27.10 -21.35 12.32
C GLY A 429 -27.02 -19.94 11.70
N ASP A 430 -27.71 -19.76 10.57
CA ASP A 430 -27.83 -18.50 9.84
C ASP A 430 -28.40 -17.36 10.71
N ILE A 431 -28.09 -16.11 10.32
CA ILE A 431 -28.66 -14.90 10.93
C ILE A 431 -29.92 -14.53 10.15
N ASP A 432 -31.07 -14.57 10.79
CA ASP A 432 -32.39 -14.30 10.21
C ASP A 432 -33.28 -13.47 11.17
N VAL A 433 -34.49 -13.15 10.74
CA VAL A 433 -35.46 -12.33 11.47
C VAL A 433 -35.86 -12.90 12.84
N SER A 434 -35.70 -14.20 13.09
CA SER A 434 -35.96 -14.82 14.41
C SER A 434 -35.06 -14.26 15.51
N LYS A 435 -33.97 -13.56 15.14
CA LYS A 435 -33.04 -12.92 16.07
C LYS A 435 -33.48 -11.53 16.51
N LEU A 436 -34.50 -10.95 15.89
CA LEU A 436 -35.11 -9.69 16.30
C LEU A 436 -36.25 -9.96 17.29
N ASP A 437 -36.32 -9.17 18.37
CA ASP A 437 -37.44 -9.19 19.31
C ASP A 437 -38.44 -8.10 18.94
N ILE A 438 -39.34 -8.40 17.99
CA ILE A 438 -40.38 -7.47 17.53
C ILE A 438 -41.65 -7.74 18.32
N ARG A 439 -42.15 -6.74 19.05
CA ARG A 439 -43.32 -6.87 19.93
C ARG A 439 -44.41 -5.86 19.63
N VAL A 440 -45.64 -6.24 19.93
CA VAL A 440 -46.81 -5.34 19.91
C VAL A 440 -46.75 -4.39 21.10
N GLY A 441 -46.82 -3.09 20.84
CA GLY A 441 -46.85 -2.05 21.86
C GLY A 441 -48.01 -1.09 21.69
N VAL A 442 -48.32 -0.34 22.75
CA VAL A 442 -49.24 0.80 22.71
C VAL A 442 -48.56 2.05 23.24
N ILE A 443 -48.65 3.15 22.49
CA ILE A 443 -48.14 4.45 22.93
C ILE A 443 -49.07 4.97 24.03
N THR A 444 -48.59 5.01 25.26
CA THR A 444 -49.36 5.49 26.42
C THR A 444 -49.28 6.99 26.60
N LYS A 445 -48.17 7.59 26.15
CA LYS A 445 -47.90 9.02 26.25
C LYS A 445 -46.90 9.44 25.19
N ALA A 446 -47.08 10.62 24.59
CA ALA A 446 -46.11 11.21 23.68
C ALA A 446 -45.88 12.69 24.00
N TRP A 447 -44.66 13.19 23.80
CA TRP A 447 -44.34 14.62 23.89
C TRP A 447 -43.23 15.02 22.91
N LEU A 448 -43.08 16.32 22.68
CA LEU A 448 -42.02 16.86 21.84
C LEU A 448 -40.67 16.74 22.53
N HIS A 449 -39.64 16.34 21.79
CA HIS A 449 -38.27 16.36 22.31
C HIS A 449 -37.81 17.82 22.54
N GLU A 450 -37.23 18.11 23.70
CA GLU A 450 -36.89 19.47 24.13
C GLU A 450 -35.84 20.14 23.23
N GLU A 451 -34.84 19.37 22.81
CA GLU A 451 -33.70 19.87 22.01
C GLU A 451 -33.73 19.48 20.52
N ALA A 452 -34.71 18.69 20.07
CA ALA A 452 -34.72 18.11 18.71
C ALA A 452 -36.06 18.36 18.00
N ASP A 453 -36.00 19.05 16.86
CA ASP A 453 -37.17 19.48 16.08
C ASP A 453 -37.83 18.35 15.25
N LYS A 454 -37.16 17.21 15.11
CA LYS A 454 -37.63 16.05 14.33
C LYS A 454 -38.09 14.86 15.17
N LEU A 455 -37.90 14.90 16.49
CA LEU A 455 -38.14 13.76 17.36
C LEU A 455 -39.40 13.93 18.23
N PHE A 456 -40.15 12.83 18.36
CA PHE A 456 -41.06 12.61 19.47
C PHE A 456 -40.39 11.75 20.55
N CYS A 457 -40.76 11.99 21.79
CA CYS A 457 -40.45 11.12 22.93
C CYS A 457 -41.74 10.42 23.35
N GLU A 458 -41.69 9.10 23.48
CA GLU A 458 -42.86 8.25 23.67
C GLU A 458 -42.64 7.30 24.86
N GLU A 459 -43.69 7.07 25.65
CA GLU A 459 -43.77 5.94 26.58
C GLU A 459 -44.63 4.84 25.96
N ILE A 460 -44.00 3.73 25.58
CA ILE A 460 -44.65 2.62 24.88
C ILE A 460 -44.74 1.41 25.80
N ASP A 461 -45.97 0.98 26.11
CA ASP A 461 -46.23 -0.21 26.90
C ASP A 461 -46.08 -1.47 26.03
N LEU A 462 -45.14 -2.34 26.41
CA LEU A 462 -44.87 -3.65 25.80
C LEU A 462 -45.30 -4.81 26.72
N GLY A 463 -46.12 -4.55 27.75
CA GLY A 463 -46.58 -5.57 28.69
C GLY A 463 -45.47 -6.11 29.61
N GLU A 464 -44.42 -5.32 29.83
CA GLU A 464 -43.27 -5.67 30.66
C GLU A 464 -43.53 -5.29 32.14
N GLU A 465 -43.05 -6.11 33.09
CA GLU A 465 -43.24 -5.86 34.53
C GLU A 465 -42.56 -4.56 35.01
N GLU A 466 -41.53 -4.10 34.29
CA GLU A 466 -40.76 -2.90 34.58
C GLU A 466 -41.47 -1.60 34.14
N GLY A 467 -42.59 -1.71 33.41
CA GLY A 467 -43.41 -0.60 32.93
C GLY A 467 -43.13 -0.19 31.47
N PRO A 468 -43.76 0.90 30.98
CA PRO A 468 -43.58 1.38 29.62
C PRO A 468 -42.15 1.80 29.30
N ARG A 469 -41.69 1.51 28.08
CA ARG A 469 -40.35 1.90 27.61
C ARG A 469 -40.33 3.32 27.07
N GLN A 470 -39.25 4.04 27.36
CA GLN A 470 -38.96 5.33 26.74
C GLN A 470 -38.30 5.11 25.37
N ILE A 471 -38.94 5.58 24.31
CA ILE A 471 -38.47 5.47 22.93
C ILE A 471 -38.56 6.84 22.28
N ALA A 472 -37.55 7.19 21.48
CA ALA A 472 -37.59 8.38 20.65
C ALA A 472 -37.69 8.00 19.17
N SER A 473 -38.62 8.63 18.45
CA SER A 473 -38.96 8.33 17.06
C SER A 473 -38.85 9.57 16.18
N GLY A 474 -38.41 9.39 14.94
CA GLY A 474 -38.24 10.45 13.94
C GLY A 474 -39.52 10.84 13.19
N LEU A 475 -40.68 10.75 13.84
CA LEU A 475 -41.99 10.78 13.18
C LEU A 475 -42.63 12.18 13.09
N ARG A 476 -41.96 13.22 13.59
CA ARG A 476 -42.51 14.59 13.67
C ARG A 476 -42.79 15.25 12.31
N ALA A 477 -42.16 14.78 11.24
CA ALA A 477 -42.46 15.22 9.88
C ALA A 477 -43.74 14.59 9.30
N HIS A 478 -44.26 13.52 9.92
CA HIS A 478 -45.32 12.68 9.35
C HIS A 478 -46.58 12.60 10.22
N TYR A 479 -46.46 12.78 11.54
CA TYR A 479 -47.56 12.69 12.51
C TYR A 479 -47.63 13.92 13.42
N ASN A 480 -48.84 14.25 13.88
CA ASN A 480 -49.04 15.21 14.95
C ASN A 480 -49.04 14.51 16.31
N LEU A 481 -48.76 15.26 17.37
CA LEU A 481 -48.69 14.71 18.73
C LEU A 481 -50.00 14.03 19.18
N GLU A 482 -51.14 14.61 18.80
CA GLU A 482 -52.48 14.12 19.14
C GLU A 482 -52.81 12.77 18.48
N ASP A 483 -52.12 12.43 17.39
CA ASP A 483 -52.36 11.21 16.62
C ASP A 483 -51.59 10.00 17.18
N LEU A 484 -50.67 10.20 18.12
CA LEU A 484 -49.75 9.18 18.63
C LEU A 484 -50.31 8.44 19.86
N GLU A 485 -50.94 9.15 20.80
CA GLU A 485 -51.41 8.52 22.03
C GLU A 485 -52.53 7.51 21.75
N GLY A 486 -52.38 6.30 22.28
CA GLY A 486 -53.29 5.19 22.04
C GLY A 486 -53.01 4.39 20.77
N GLN A 487 -52.04 4.79 19.94
CA GLN A 487 -51.67 4.03 18.75
C GLN A 487 -51.00 2.70 19.11
N ARG A 488 -51.39 1.66 18.36
CA ARG A 488 -50.78 0.33 18.44
C ARG A 488 -49.68 0.21 17.41
N VAL A 489 -48.48 -0.11 17.86
CA VAL A 489 -47.28 -0.12 17.02
C VAL A 489 -46.47 -1.39 17.22
N LEU A 490 -45.59 -1.71 16.27
CA LEU A 490 -44.56 -2.72 16.46
C LEU A 490 -43.27 -2.07 16.95
N VAL A 491 -42.64 -2.67 17.96
CA VAL A 491 -41.39 -2.18 18.55
C VAL A 491 -40.32 -3.27 18.50
N LEU A 492 -39.14 -2.89 18.02
CA LEU A 492 -37.94 -3.72 18.12
C LEU A 492 -37.28 -3.52 19.49
N ALA A 493 -37.42 -4.52 20.36
CA ALA A 493 -37.16 -4.44 21.80
C ALA A 493 -35.76 -4.93 22.23
N ASN A 494 -35.03 -5.66 21.38
CA ASN A 494 -33.69 -6.18 21.72
C ASN A 494 -32.53 -5.31 21.17
N LEU A 495 -32.75 -3.99 21.11
CA LEU A 495 -31.71 -3.02 20.78
C LEU A 495 -31.07 -2.46 22.05
N LYS A 496 -29.76 -2.27 22.01
CA LYS A 496 -29.04 -1.56 23.08
C LYS A 496 -29.53 -0.12 23.15
N THR A 497 -29.82 0.38 24.35
CA THR A 497 -30.21 1.77 24.58
C THR A 497 -29.27 2.75 23.90
N ARG A 498 -29.83 3.67 23.10
CA ARG A 498 -29.09 4.78 22.47
C ARG A 498 -29.63 6.10 22.95
N LYS A 499 -28.75 7.05 23.22
CA LYS A 499 -29.17 8.44 23.50
C LYS A 499 -29.34 9.16 22.18
N LEU A 500 -30.56 9.58 21.87
CA LEU A 500 -30.88 10.43 20.72
C LEU A 500 -31.02 11.85 21.24
N VAL A 501 -30.03 12.71 20.95
CA VAL A 501 -29.96 14.10 21.45
C VAL A 501 -30.21 14.17 22.96
N GLY A 502 -29.48 13.35 23.72
CA GLY A 502 -29.59 13.29 25.19
C GLY A 502 -30.72 12.41 25.73
N PHE A 503 -31.80 12.15 24.98
CA PHE A 503 -32.91 11.30 25.42
C PHE A 503 -32.63 9.80 25.23
N PRO A 504 -32.78 8.95 26.26
CA PRO A 504 -32.49 7.52 26.17
C PRO A 504 -33.63 6.75 25.48
N SER A 505 -33.36 6.22 24.29
CA SER A 505 -34.28 5.37 23.52
C SER A 505 -33.97 3.89 23.73
N HIS A 506 -34.95 3.12 24.24
CA HIS A 506 -34.86 1.71 24.62
C HIS A 506 -35.50 0.76 23.60
N GLY A 507 -35.56 1.18 22.35
CA GLY A 507 -36.15 0.42 21.26
C GLY A 507 -36.27 1.25 19.99
N MET A 508 -36.97 0.70 19.01
CA MET A 508 -37.25 1.35 17.74
C MET A 508 -38.68 1.02 17.32
N VAL A 509 -39.47 2.05 17.03
CA VAL A 509 -40.81 1.89 16.46
C VAL A 509 -40.67 1.55 14.98
N MET A 510 -41.37 0.50 14.54
CA MET A 510 -41.31 0.03 13.15
C MET A 510 -42.35 0.70 12.27
N CYS A 511 -41.89 1.26 11.16
CA CYS A 511 -42.74 1.93 10.18
C CYS A 511 -42.47 1.42 8.76
N ALA A 512 -43.46 1.52 7.88
CA ALA A 512 -43.24 1.45 6.44
C ALA A 512 -42.92 2.85 5.92
N ALA A 513 -41.91 2.98 5.06
CA ALA A 513 -41.54 4.24 4.41
C ALA A 513 -41.61 4.10 2.89
N SER A 514 -42.01 5.16 2.19
CA SER A 514 -41.93 5.20 0.73
C SER A 514 -40.46 5.24 0.29
N GLU A 515 -40.15 4.80 -0.94
CA GLU A 515 -38.76 4.77 -1.46
C GLU A 515 -38.07 6.14 -1.43
N ASP A 516 -38.83 7.23 -1.53
CA ASP A 516 -38.36 8.61 -1.48
C ASP A 516 -38.38 9.22 -0.05
N GLY A 517 -38.83 8.47 0.95
CA GLY A 517 -38.96 8.91 2.34
C GLY A 517 -40.02 9.99 2.58
N SER A 518 -40.84 10.32 1.58
CA SER A 518 -41.85 11.39 1.69
C SER A 518 -43.05 11.00 2.57
N LYS A 519 -43.33 9.70 2.70
CA LYS A 519 -44.42 9.15 3.51
C LYS A 519 -43.90 8.05 4.42
N VAL A 520 -44.31 8.09 5.68
CA VAL A 520 -44.02 7.08 6.69
C VAL A 520 -45.32 6.73 7.39
N GLU A 521 -45.62 5.43 7.50
CA GLU A 521 -46.83 4.93 8.15
C GLU A 521 -46.48 3.84 9.17
N PHE A 522 -47.18 3.81 10.30
CA PHE A 522 -47.03 2.72 11.28
C PHE A 522 -47.37 1.36 10.69
N ILE A 523 -46.61 0.34 11.09
CA ILE A 523 -47.06 -1.05 10.98
C ILE A 523 -47.95 -1.36 12.18
N GLU A 524 -49.26 -1.40 11.95
CA GLU A 524 -50.24 -1.67 12.98
C GLU A 524 -50.49 -3.18 13.14
N PRO A 525 -50.46 -3.68 14.37
CA PRO A 525 -50.98 -5.02 14.66
C PRO A 525 -52.51 -5.01 14.71
N PRO A 526 -53.18 -6.15 14.49
CA PRO A 526 -54.62 -6.27 14.63
C PRO A 526 -55.13 -5.81 16.00
N ALA A 527 -56.35 -5.26 16.06
CA ALA A 527 -56.93 -4.72 17.29
C ALA A 527 -56.99 -5.76 18.45
N ASP A 528 -57.18 -7.03 18.12
CA ASP A 528 -57.27 -8.13 19.10
C ASP A 528 -55.89 -8.70 19.51
N ALA A 529 -54.78 -8.23 18.91
CA ALA A 529 -53.44 -8.69 19.28
C ALA A 529 -53.09 -8.28 20.71
N LYS A 530 -52.40 -9.14 21.47
CA LYS A 530 -52.08 -8.84 22.87
C LYS A 530 -50.89 -7.88 22.97
N ILE A 531 -50.95 -6.91 23.88
CA ILE A 531 -49.80 -6.03 24.17
C ILE A 531 -48.65 -6.88 24.72
N GLY A 532 -47.44 -6.67 24.20
CA GLY A 532 -46.25 -7.43 24.52
C GLY A 532 -46.09 -8.74 23.75
N GLU A 533 -47.08 -9.12 22.93
CA GLU A 533 -46.97 -10.31 22.10
C GLU A 533 -45.86 -10.14 21.06
N ARG A 534 -45.05 -11.19 20.91
CA ARG A 534 -44.00 -11.24 19.90
C ARG A 534 -44.61 -11.53 18.53
N VAL A 535 -44.18 -10.77 17.53
CA VAL A 535 -44.55 -11.02 16.14
C VAL A 535 -43.82 -12.25 15.62
N MET A 536 -44.58 -13.18 15.07
CA MET A 536 -44.09 -14.46 14.54
C MET A 536 -44.09 -14.43 13.01
N ILE A 537 -43.05 -15.01 12.41
CA ILE A 537 -42.91 -15.11 10.96
C ILE A 537 -42.71 -16.60 10.65
N GLU A 538 -43.65 -17.18 9.91
CA GLU A 538 -43.71 -18.62 9.68
C GLU A 538 -42.43 -19.16 9.00
N GLY A 539 -41.83 -20.21 9.55
CA GLY A 539 -40.57 -20.77 9.05
C GLY A 539 -39.30 -20.08 9.56
N PHE A 540 -39.42 -19.06 10.43
CA PHE A 540 -38.29 -18.42 11.12
C PHE A 540 -38.44 -18.55 12.65
N ASP A 541 -38.35 -19.79 13.13
CA ASP A 541 -38.45 -20.10 14.56
C ASP A 541 -37.10 -19.94 15.27
N GLY A 542 -37.04 -19.08 16.29
CA GLY A 542 -35.82 -18.92 17.07
C GLY A 542 -35.93 -17.93 18.22
N GLU A 543 -35.06 -18.12 19.20
CA GLU A 543 -34.93 -17.19 20.33
C GLU A 543 -34.30 -15.86 19.89
N PRO A 544 -34.79 -14.71 20.40
CA PRO A 544 -34.21 -13.42 20.09
C PRO A 544 -32.74 -13.35 20.51
N ALA A 545 -31.94 -12.63 19.75
CA ALA A 545 -30.56 -12.38 20.12
C ALA A 545 -30.48 -11.35 21.26
N THR A 546 -29.45 -11.46 22.09
CA THR A 546 -29.14 -10.41 23.07
C THR A 546 -28.72 -9.11 22.36
N GLU A 547 -28.91 -7.95 23.00
CA GLU A 547 -28.52 -6.63 22.46
C GLU A 547 -27.08 -6.60 21.92
N ASN A 548 -26.15 -7.22 22.66
CA ASN A 548 -24.74 -7.30 22.27
C ASN A 548 -24.51 -8.16 21.02
N GLN A 549 -25.31 -9.21 20.83
CA GLN A 549 -25.22 -10.07 19.65
C GLN A 549 -25.77 -9.36 18.40
N VAL A 550 -26.85 -8.59 18.55
CA VAL A 550 -27.44 -7.78 17.47
C VAL A 550 -26.39 -6.84 16.87
N ILE A 551 -25.62 -6.16 17.73
CA ILE A 551 -24.55 -5.24 17.34
C ILE A 551 -23.34 -6.00 16.76
N LYS A 552 -22.78 -6.98 17.49
CA LYS A 552 -21.54 -7.67 17.10
C LYS A 552 -21.66 -8.42 15.78
N LYS A 553 -22.84 -8.96 15.49
CA LYS A 553 -23.08 -9.74 14.25
C LYS A 553 -23.70 -8.91 13.12
N LYS A 554 -23.88 -7.59 13.32
CA LYS A 554 -24.50 -6.67 12.36
C LYS A 554 -25.83 -7.22 11.84
N MET A 555 -26.71 -7.63 12.76
CA MET A 555 -27.94 -8.36 12.40
C MET A 555 -28.93 -7.47 11.65
N LEU A 556 -29.08 -6.20 12.04
CA LEU A 556 -29.98 -5.26 11.36
C LEU A 556 -29.57 -5.06 9.90
N ASP A 557 -28.28 -4.87 9.62
CA ASP A 557 -27.73 -4.72 8.26
C ASP A 557 -28.03 -5.93 7.34
N LYS A 558 -28.22 -7.12 7.94
CA LYS A 558 -28.50 -8.36 7.21
C LYS A 558 -29.99 -8.63 7.05
N ILE A 559 -30.82 -8.17 7.99
CA ILE A 559 -32.25 -8.52 8.07
C ILE A 559 -33.12 -7.43 7.42
N PHE A 560 -32.79 -6.15 7.63
CA PHE A 560 -33.60 -5.01 7.15
C PHE A 560 -33.76 -4.95 5.62
N PRO A 561 -32.77 -5.31 4.78
CA PRO A 561 -32.95 -5.31 3.32
C PRO A 561 -34.06 -6.24 2.83
N ASP A 562 -34.41 -7.26 3.63
CA ASP A 562 -35.42 -8.25 3.31
C ASP A 562 -36.78 -7.94 3.99
N LEU A 563 -36.89 -6.82 4.72
CA LEU A 563 -38.12 -6.35 5.38
C LEU A 563 -38.86 -5.33 4.50
N SER A 564 -40.05 -5.71 4.05
CA SER A 564 -40.89 -4.85 3.22
C SER A 564 -42.37 -5.18 3.39
N THR A 565 -43.25 -4.27 2.99
CA THR A 565 -44.67 -4.57 2.83
C THR A 565 -44.97 -5.26 1.50
N ASN A 566 -45.99 -6.11 1.44
CA ASN A 566 -46.47 -6.71 0.19
C ASN A 566 -47.46 -5.79 -0.56
N SER A 567 -48.06 -6.28 -1.66
CA SER A 567 -49.05 -5.52 -2.46
C SER A 567 -50.31 -5.08 -1.69
N GLU A 568 -50.61 -5.71 -0.57
CA GLU A 568 -51.75 -5.39 0.30
C GLU A 568 -51.37 -4.46 1.46
N GLY A 569 -50.09 -4.09 1.58
CA GLY A 569 -49.55 -3.27 2.67
C GLY A 569 -49.22 -4.07 3.93
N VAL A 570 -49.22 -5.40 3.87
CA VAL A 570 -48.90 -6.28 5.00
C VAL A 570 -47.38 -6.39 5.16
N ALA A 571 -46.85 -6.26 6.37
CA ALA A 571 -45.42 -6.37 6.63
C ALA A 571 -44.91 -7.81 6.41
N THR A 572 -43.78 -7.96 5.73
CA THR A 572 -43.18 -9.25 5.39
C THR A 572 -41.67 -9.27 5.55
N TYR A 573 -41.10 -10.44 5.80
CA TYR A 573 -39.67 -10.74 5.69
C TYR A 573 -39.48 -11.82 4.63
N LYS A 574 -38.69 -11.54 3.58
CA LYS A 574 -38.52 -12.46 2.43
C LYS A 574 -39.85 -12.97 1.84
N GLY A 575 -40.88 -12.12 1.85
CA GLY A 575 -42.23 -12.45 1.39
C GLY A 575 -43.10 -13.22 2.39
N VAL A 576 -42.61 -13.55 3.59
CA VAL A 576 -43.39 -14.20 4.65
C VAL A 576 -43.96 -13.17 5.60
N VAL A 577 -45.24 -13.29 5.93
CA VAL A 577 -46.04 -12.31 6.66
C VAL A 577 -45.70 -12.25 8.16
N PHE A 578 -45.73 -11.03 8.69
CA PHE A 578 -45.67 -10.73 10.12
C PHE A 578 -47.02 -11.06 10.77
N ASN A 579 -47.08 -12.12 11.56
CA ASN A 579 -48.30 -12.58 12.22
C ASN A 579 -48.25 -12.38 13.74
N THR A 580 -49.39 -11.95 14.28
CA THR A 580 -49.74 -12.07 15.70
C THR A 580 -50.78 -13.16 15.85
N SER A 581 -51.13 -13.52 17.08
CA SER A 581 -52.22 -14.44 17.42
C SER A 581 -53.59 -13.99 16.88
N ALA A 582 -53.73 -12.70 16.58
CA ALA A 582 -54.96 -12.09 16.04
C ALA A 582 -54.90 -11.83 14.52
N GLY A 583 -53.79 -12.12 13.85
CA GLY A 583 -53.64 -11.95 12.40
C GLY A 583 -52.44 -11.09 11.97
N PRO A 584 -52.40 -10.68 10.69
CA PRO A 584 -51.23 -10.04 10.08
C PRO A 584 -51.10 -8.55 10.47
N CYS A 585 -49.85 -8.06 10.52
CA CYS A 585 -49.56 -6.65 10.79
C CYS A 585 -49.51 -5.83 9.48
N VAL A 586 -50.16 -4.67 9.44
CA VAL A 586 -50.44 -3.93 8.19
C VAL A 586 -50.09 -2.45 8.33
N ALA A 587 -49.60 -1.82 7.27
CA ALA A 587 -49.41 -0.37 7.24
C ALA A 587 -50.76 0.38 7.19
N GLN A 588 -50.97 1.37 8.07
CA GLN A 588 -52.22 2.15 8.23
C GLN A 588 -52.95 2.51 6.92
N LYS A 589 -52.22 3.10 5.97
CA LYS A 589 -52.76 3.56 4.68
C LYS A 589 -52.43 2.66 3.49
N LYS A 590 -52.10 1.38 3.74
CA LYS A 590 -51.67 0.40 2.73
C LYS A 590 -50.55 0.94 1.84
N MET A 591 -49.32 0.83 2.33
CA MET A 591 -48.12 1.19 1.57
C MET A 591 -47.58 -0.08 0.89
N PRO A 592 -47.77 -0.30 -0.43
CA PRO A 592 -47.27 -1.51 -1.08
C PRO A 592 -45.76 -1.43 -1.36
N ASN A 593 -45.07 -2.57 -1.28
CA ASN A 593 -43.64 -2.72 -1.63
C ASN A 593 -42.71 -1.70 -0.96
N SER A 594 -43.05 -1.29 0.26
CA SER A 594 -42.36 -0.24 0.99
C SER A 594 -41.39 -0.86 2.00
N PRO A 595 -40.13 -0.39 2.09
CA PRO A 595 -39.21 -0.82 3.12
C PRO A 595 -39.79 -0.66 4.53
N VAL A 596 -39.55 -1.64 5.40
CA VAL A 596 -39.98 -1.63 6.80
C VAL A 596 -38.77 -1.57 7.70
N GLY A 597 -38.72 -0.60 8.62
CA GLY A 597 -37.56 -0.32 9.46
C GLY A 597 -37.89 0.43 10.72
#